data_AF-A0A101W5B1-F1
#
_entry.id   AF-A0A101W5B1-F1
#
_cell.length_a   1.000
_cell.length_b   1.000
_cell.length_c   1.000
_cell.angle_alpha   90.00
_cell.angle_beta   90.00
_cell.angle_gamma   90.00
#
_symmetry.space_group_name_H-M   'P 1'
#
loop_
_entity.id
_entity.type
_entity.pdbx_description
1 polymer ?
#
loop_
_entity_poly.entity_id
_entity_poly.type
_entity_poly.pdbx_seq_one_letter_code
_entity_poly.pdbx_strand_id
1 'polypeptide(L)'
;MTEDNEHRIADLINDAVDFAALGQPFAGDGAPSKPKLLIEKNDPHRTVAALRDILSEWSDLFDRGAPVRLVTDRQSGSITTRPVSADSLVIMAHQLARPVELKIVKDKEHECNARFPRALAVAYLDWHGEWALPPLNGITSTPLLRPDGSIFSAAVNAGVILHRFAGVKVRHCR
;
A
#
# COMPACT_ATOMS: atom_id res chain seq x y z
N MET A 1 44.46 -23.82 -8.29
CA MET A 1 43.06 -23.91 -7.81
C MET A 1 42.45 -22.54 -7.49
N THR A 2 43.01 -21.44 -8.03
CA THR A 2 42.56 -20.05 -7.81
C THR A 2 42.09 -19.38 -9.11
N GLU A 3 42.59 -19.84 -10.26
CA GLU A 3 42.31 -19.23 -11.58
C GLU A 3 40.86 -19.44 -12.05
N ASP A 4 40.21 -20.57 -11.69
CA ASP A 4 38.80 -20.85 -12.03
C ASP A 4 37.81 -19.94 -11.29
N ASN A 5 38.18 -19.39 -10.12
CA ASN A 5 37.29 -18.50 -9.38
C ASN A 5 37.33 -17.07 -9.91
N GLU A 6 38.49 -16.61 -10.40
CA GLU A 6 38.63 -15.27 -10.97
C GLU A 6 37.86 -15.13 -12.28
N HIS A 7 37.84 -16.18 -13.11
CA HIS A 7 37.06 -16.20 -14.35
C HIS A 7 35.55 -16.20 -14.06
N ARG A 8 35.07 -16.95 -13.06
CA ARG A 8 33.65 -16.95 -12.67
C ARG A 8 33.17 -15.61 -12.10
N ILE A 9 34.04 -14.90 -11.38
CA ILE A 9 33.72 -13.56 -10.87
C ILE A 9 33.70 -12.55 -12.02
N ALA A 10 34.65 -12.63 -12.96
CA ALA A 10 34.66 -11.77 -14.14
C ALA A 10 33.42 -12.00 -15.02
N ASP A 11 32.98 -13.24 -15.19
CA ASP A 11 31.77 -13.58 -15.95
C ASP A 11 30.50 -13.06 -15.25
N LEU A 12 30.39 -13.20 -13.92
CA LEU A 12 29.26 -12.65 -13.15
C LEU A 12 29.19 -11.12 -13.19
N ILE A 13 30.35 -10.43 -13.25
CA ILE A 13 30.40 -8.98 -13.36
C ILE A 13 30.01 -8.55 -14.79
N ASN A 14 30.50 -9.23 -15.82
CA ASN A 14 30.14 -8.92 -17.20
C ASN A 14 28.64 -9.16 -17.47
N ASP A 15 28.05 -10.23 -16.93
CA ASP A 15 26.60 -10.47 -16.99
C ASP A 15 25.79 -9.36 -16.28
N ALA A 16 26.31 -8.80 -15.18
CA ALA A 16 25.66 -7.68 -14.49
C ALA A 16 25.80 -6.35 -15.25
N VAL A 17 26.90 -6.16 -16.00
CA VAL A 17 27.15 -4.98 -16.83
C VAL A 17 26.30 -5.01 -18.10
N ASP A 18 26.01 -6.17 -18.68
CA ASP A 18 25.06 -6.30 -19.80
C ASP A 18 23.61 -5.94 -19.38
N PHE A 19 23.24 -6.23 -18.12
CA PHE A 19 21.96 -5.78 -17.56
C PHE A 19 21.88 -4.24 -17.39
N ALA A 20 23.02 -3.58 -17.17
CA ALA A 20 23.11 -2.12 -17.05
C ALA A 20 23.30 -1.42 -18.41
N ALA A 21 23.84 -2.12 -19.42
CA ALA A 21 24.06 -1.61 -20.78
C ALA A 21 22.82 -1.71 -21.67
N LEU A 22 21.81 -2.50 -21.29
CA LEU A 22 20.43 -2.33 -21.75
C LEU A 22 19.86 -1.05 -21.13
N GLY A 23 20.27 0.10 -21.65
CA GLY A 23 19.70 1.42 -21.39
C GLY A 23 18.22 1.48 -21.75
N GLN A 24 17.41 0.78 -20.97
CA GLN A 24 15.96 0.87 -20.98
C GLN A 24 15.61 2.13 -20.18
N PRO A 25 15.00 3.15 -20.79
CA PRO A 25 14.26 4.11 -19.98
C PRO A 25 13.23 3.29 -19.20
N PHE A 26 13.24 3.37 -17.87
CA PHE A 26 12.15 2.83 -17.02
C PHE A 26 10.85 3.64 -17.22
N ALA A 27 10.50 3.92 -18.46
CA ALA A 27 9.19 4.32 -18.94
C ALA A 27 8.61 3.12 -19.69
N GLY A 28 8.29 2.06 -18.94
CA GLY A 28 7.47 0.97 -19.45
C GLY A 28 6.04 1.50 -19.64
N ASP A 29 5.67 1.70 -20.91
CA ASP A 29 4.37 2.20 -21.37
C ASP A 29 3.29 1.10 -21.30
N GLY A 30 3.02 0.60 -20.09
CA GLY A 30 2.05 -0.48 -19.87
C GLY A 30 1.85 -0.94 -18.43
N ALA A 31 2.68 -0.49 -17.47
CA ALA A 31 2.32 -0.58 -16.05
C ALA A 31 1.44 0.62 -15.70
N PRO A 32 0.34 0.47 -14.93
CA PRO A 32 -0.42 1.63 -14.47
C PRO A 32 0.53 2.57 -13.73
N SER A 33 0.78 3.74 -14.32
CA SER A 33 1.62 4.76 -13.71
C SER A 33 1.00 5.10 -12.36
N LYS A 34 1.78 4.98 -11.27
CA LYS A 34 1.28 5.29 -9.92
C LYS A 34 0.64 6.67 -9.93
N PRO A 35 -0.55 6.85 -9.31
CA PRO A 35 -1.17 8.15 -9.21
C PRO A 35 -0.20 9.17 -8.61
N LYS A 36 -0.19 10.38 -9.16
CA LYS A 36 0.61 11.47 -8.61
C LYS A 36 -0.03 11.95 -7.31
N LEU A 37 0.77 12.10 -6.26
CA LEU A 37 0.35 12.68 -4.99
C LEU A 37 1.05 14.03 -4.82
N LEU A 38 0.33 15.12 -5.05
CA LEU A 38 0.87 16.46 -4.87
C LEU A 38 1.01 16.78 -3.39
N ILE A 39 2.23 17.13 -2.97
CA ILE A 39 2.54 17.64 -1.64
C ILE A 39 2.38 19.16 -1.66
N GLU A 40 1.22 19.60 -1.17
CA GLU A 40 0.86 20.99 -1.01
C GLU A 40 1.48 21.57 0.26
N LYS A 41 2.34 22.58 0.13
CA LYS A 41 3.00 23.24 1.27
C LYS A 41 2.07 24.16 2.03
N ASN A 42 1.14 24.80 1.32
CA ASN A 42 0.24 25.81 1.89
C ASN A 42 -1.07 25.21 2.42
N ASP A 43 -1.41 23.98 2.00
CA ASP A 43 -2.61 23.28 2.44
C ASP A 43 -2.30 21.79 2.65
N PRO A 44 -1.79 21.41 3.84
CA PRO A 44 -1.48 20.03 4.14
C PRO A 44 -2.72 19.12 4.10
N HIS A 45 -3.91 19.65 4.41
CA HIS A 45 -5.14 18.88 4.43
C HIS A 45 -5.52 18.36 3.04
N ARG A 46 -5.27 19.13 1.98
CA ARG A 46 -5.44 18.66 0.59
C ARG A 46 -4.58 17.45 0.26
N THR A 47 -3.32 17.47 0.69
CA THR A 47 -2.41 16.34 0.45
C THR A 47 -2.87 15.10 1.22
N VAL A 48 -3.31 15.28 2.46
CA VAL A 48 -3.82 14.18 3.29
C VAL A 48 -5.13 13.62 2.72
N ALA A 49 -6.03 14.47 2.19
CA ALA A 49 -7.26 14.03 1.54
C ALA A 49 -6.97 13.21 0.27
N ALA A 50 -6.04 13.67 -0.57
CA ALA A 50 -5.63 12.93 -1.74
C ALA A 50 -4.99 11.57 -1.37
N LEU A 51 -4.18 11.54 -0.30
CA LEU A 51 -3.62 10.29 0.22
C LEU A 51 -4.72 9.33 0.71
N ARG A 52 -5.74 9.86 1.41
CA ARG A 52 -6.90 9.07 1.86
C ARG A 52 -7.59 8.41 0.68
N ASP A 53 -7.92 9.18 -0.35
CA ASP A 53 -8.67 8.66 -1.49
C ASP A 53 -7.89 7.52 -2.16
N ILE A 54 -6.56 7.68 -2.33
CA ILE A 54 -5.67 6.63 -2.83
C ILE A 54 -5.64 5.40 -1.90
N LEU A 55 -5.59 5.60 -0.59
CA LEU A 55 -5.56 4.50 0.38
C LEU A 55 -6.90 3.77 0.50
N SER A 56 -8.02 4.45 0.27
CA SER A 56 -9.37 3.88 0.35
C SER A 56 -9.63 2.85 -0.77
N GLU A 57 -8.92 2.96 -1.89
CA GLU A 57 -8.94 1.97 -2.98
C GLU A 57 -8.16 0.70 -2.62
N TRP A 58 -7.34 0.74 -1.56
CA TRP A 58 -6.47 -0.37 -1.21
C TRP A 58 -7.15 -1.35 -0.26
N SER A 59 -7.26 -2.62 -0.69
CA SER A 59 -8.04 -3.66 0.00
C SER A 59 -7.48 -4.15 1.34
N ASP A 60 -6.25 -3.79 1.69
CA ASP A 60 -5.55 -4.31 2.87
C ASP A 60 -5.71 -3.43 4.11
N LEU A 61 -6.33 -2.25 3.98
CA LEU A 61 -6.42 -1.24 5.03
C LEU A 61 -7.86 -1.08 5.53
N PHE A 62 -8.02 -1.06 6.85
CA PHE A 62 -9.33 -1.05 7.50
C PHE A 62 -9.36 -0.09 8.69
N ASP A 63 -10.57 0.33 9.07
CA ASP A 63 -10.82 1.10 10.28
C ASP A 63 -11.19 0.16 11.45
N ARG A 64 -10.48 0.30 12.58
CA ARG A 64 -10.81 -0.34 13.86
C ARG A 64 -10.72 0.65 15.04
N GLY A 65 -11.09 1.91 14.81
CA GLY A 65 -10.83 3.06 15.69
C GLY A 65 -9.47 3.73 15.42
N ALA A 66 -8.63 3.06 14.63
CA ALA A 66 -7.41 3.55 14.01
C ALA A 66 -7.18 2.75 12.72
N PRO A 67 -6.41 3.27 11.74
CA PRO A 67 -6.08 2.52 10.54
C PRO A 67 -5.25 1.28 10.88
N VAL A 68 -5.74 0.11 10.49
CA VAL A 68 -5.08 -1.18 10.67
C VAL A 68 -4.92 -1.90 9.35
N ARG A 69 -3.81 -2.62 9.20
CA ARG A 69 -3.53 -3.47 8.05
C ARG A 69 -3.64 -4.94 8.42
N LEU A 70 -4.17 -5.77 7.52
CA LEU A 70 -4.07 -7.22 7.63
C LEU A 70 -2.69 -7.70 7.17
N VAL A 71 -2.02 -8.49 8.00
CA VAL A 71 -0.71 -9.06 7.70
C VAL A 71 -0.73 -10.55 8.02
N THR A 72 -0.22 -11.36 7.09
CA THR A 72 -0.01 -12.78 7.33
C THR A 72 1.28 -12.98 8.13
N ASP A 73 1.16 -13.61 9.29
CA ASP A 73 2.30 -14.05 10.08
C ASP A 73 2.99 -15.23 9.38
N ARG A 74 4.27 -15.09 9.09
CA ARG A 74 5.03 -16.09 8.32
C ARG A 74 5.27 -17.38 9.08
N GLN A 75 5.26 -17.34 10.42
CA GLN A 75 5.54 -18.53 11.23
C GLN A 75 4.29 -19.40 11.41
N SER A 76 3.15 -18.78 11.73
CA SER A 76 1.89 -19.46 11.98
C SER A 76 0.98 -19.58 10.76
N GLY A 77 1.25 -18.81 9.69
CA GLY A 77 0.35 -18.67 8.54
C GLY A 77 -0.97 -17.96 8.87
N SER A 78 -1.13 -17.46 10.10
CA SER A 78 -2.33 -16.78 10.56
C SER A 78 -2.39 -15.32 10.07
N ILE A 79 -3.59 -14.79 9.89
CA ILE A 79 -3.80 -13.37 9.56
C ILE A 79 -3.98 -12.60 10.88
N THR A 80 -3.15 -11.57 11.07
CA THR A 80 -3.20 -10.66 12.22
C THR A 80 -3.37 -9.22 11.79
N THR A 81 -3.94 -8.38 12.65
CA THR A 81 -4.02 -6.93 12.45
C THR A 81 -2.77 -6.25 12.95
N ARG A 82 -2.20 -5.32 12.18
CA ARG A 82 -1.15 -4.41 12.64
C ARG A 82 -1.61 -2.95 12.52
N PRO A 83 -1.49 -2.15 13.60
CA PRO A 83 -1.71 -0.71 13.51
C PRO A 83 -0.76 -0.08 12.49
N VAL A 84 -1.27 0.87 11.71
CA VAL A 84 -0.45 1.66 10.80
C VAL A 84 0.32 2.71 11.60
N SER A 85 1.65 2.68 11.49
CA SER A 85 2.53 3.74 12.00
C SER A 85 2.78 4.81 10.93
N ALA A 86 3.17 6.01 11.36
CA ALA A 86 3.52 7.10 10.43
C ALA A 86 4.60 6.68 9.42
N ASP A 87 5.60 5.91 9.86
CA ASP A 87 6.68 5.44 8.99
C ASP A 87 6.19 4.39 7.99
N SER A 88 5.31 3.48 8.43
CA SER A 88 4.66 2.54 7.50
C SER A 88 3.79 3.24 6.47
N LEU A 89 3.13 4.34 6.86
CA LEU A 89 2.32 5.15 5.97
C LEU A 89 3.17 5.90 4.93
N VAL A 90 4.35 6.40 5.31
CA VAL A 90 5.32 6.96 4.34
C VAL A 90 5.71 5.92 3.29
N ILE A 91 5.98 4.68 3.71
CA ILE A 91 6.30 3.59 2.77
C ILE A 91 5.10 3.29 1.86
N MET A 92 3.89 3.19 2.42
CA MET A 92 2.68 2.92 1.65
C MET A 92 2.38 4.03 0.63
N ALA A 93 2.60 5.30 0.99
CA ALA A 93 2.45 6.43 0.07
C ALA A 93 3.35 6.29 -1.17
N HIS A 94 4.60 5.82 -1.00
CA HIS A 94 5.51 5.56 -2.13
C HIS A 94 5.21 4.26 -2.87
N GLN A 95 4.57 3.29 -2.22
CA GLN A 95 4.14 2.05 -2.86
C GLN A 95 2.95 2.29 -3.78
N LEU A 96 1.97 3.08 -3.32
CA LEU A 96 0.69 3.29 -4.00
C LEU A 96 0.69 4.53 -4.89
N ALA A 97 1.48 5.56 -4.56
CA ALA A 97 1.51 6.82 -5.28
C ALA A 97 2.94 7.28 -5.57
N ARG A 98 3.05 8.34 -6.38
CA ARG A 98 4.30 9.07 -6.58
C ARG A 98 4.19 10.46 -5.94
N PRO A 99 4.77 10.68 -4.76
CA PRO A 99 4.75 12.00 -4.13
C PRO A 99 5.58 13.00 -4.93
N VAL A 100 5.00 14.16 -5.22
CA VAL A 100 5.62 15.24 -6.00
C VAL A 100 5.44 16.59 -5.30
N GLU A 101 6.42 17.47 -5.43
CA GLU A 101 6.35 18.87 -5.02
C GLU A 101 6.47 19.78 -6.23
N LEU A 102 5.71 20.86 -6.27
CA LEU A 102 5.91 21.94 -7.24
C LEU A 102 7.05 22.85 -6.76
N LYS A 103 8.06 23.03 -7.61
CA LYS A 103 9.17 23.96 -7.37
C LYS A 103 9.23 24.99 -8.49
N ILE A 104 9.33 26.26 -8.12
CA ILE A 104 9.55 27.34 -9.07
C ILE A 104 11.05 27.39 -9.39
N VAL A 105 11.42 27.10 -10.64
CA VAL A 105 12.79 27.22 -11.15
C VAL A 105 12.74 28.11 -12.39
N LYS A 106 13.43 29.25 -12.38
CA LYS A 106 13.44 30.24 -13.48
C LYS A 106 12.03 30.68 -13.92
N ASP A 107 11.20 31.09 -12.95
CA ASP A 107 9.81 31.53 -13.15
C ASP A 107 8.86 30.50 -13.80
N LYS A 108 9.25 29.23 -13.80
CA LYS A 108 8.41 28.12 -14.25
C LYS A 108 8.21 27.12 -13.12
N GLU A 109 6.99 26.63 -12.99
CA GLU A 109 6.67 25.54 -12.06
C GLU A 109 7.14 24.20 -12.65
N HIS A 110 7.91 23.48 -11.85
CA HIS A 110 8.41 22.16 -12.18
C HIS A 110 7.95 21.16 -11.12
N GLU A 111 7.26 20.11 -11.55
CA GLU A 111 6.99 18.94 -10.72
C GLU A 111 8.31 18.20 -10.44
N CYS A 112 8.67 18.08 -9.17
CA CYS A 112 9.83 17.34 -8.72
C CYS A 112 9.39 16.18 -7.84
N ASN A 113 9.95 14.99 -8.05
CA ASN A 113 9.75 13.88 -7.12
C ASN A 113 10.22 14.28 -5.71
N ALA A 114 9.41 13.97 -4.71
CA ALA A 114 9.68 14.32 -3.33
C ALA A 114 9.45 13.12 -2.41
N ARG A 115 10.04 13.18 -1.22
CA ARG A 115 9.75 12.20 -0.17
C ARG A 115 8.46 12.63 0.53
N PHE A 116 7.50 11.71 0.67
CA PHE A 116 6.31 11.97 1.47
C PHE A 116 6.69 12.40 2.91
N PRO A 117 6.31 13.61 3.36
CA PRO A 117 6.67 14.11 4.68
C PRO A 117 6.02 13.32 5.82
N ARG A 118 6.80 12.98 6.84
CA ARG A 118 6.29 12.28 8.03
C ARG A 118 5.23 13.08 8.79
N ALA A 119 5.30 14.41 8.76
CA ALA A 119 4.30 15.27 9.39
C ALA A 119 2.89 15.07 8.77
N LEU A 120 2.81 14.89 7.45
CA LEU A 120 1.54 14.59 6.77
C LEU A 120 1.06 13.17 7.10
N ALA A 121 1.98 12.23 7.31
CA ALA A 121 1.62 10.90 7.78
C ALA A 121 1.00 10.90 9.19
N VAL A 122 1.55 11.71 10.10
CA VAL A 122 0.95 11.90 11.44
C VAL A 122 -0.41 12.58 11.32
N ALA A 123 -0.51 13.66 10.55
CA ALA A 123 -1.78 14.35 10.32
C ALA A 123 -2.88 13.43 9.74
N TYR A 124 -2.50 12.51 8.85
CA TYR A 124 -3.42 11.48 8.35
C TYR A 124 -3.91 10.57 9.48
N LEU A 125 -3.01 10.07 10.34
CA LEU A 125 -3.35 9.15 11.42
C LEU A 125 -4.19 9.78 12.52
N ASP A 126 -4.14 11.11 12.66
CA ASP A 126 -4.99 11.85 13.60
C ASP A 126 -6.37 12.20 13.01
N TRP A 127 -6.64 11.87 11.74
CA TRP A 127 -7.87 12.22 11.03
C TRP A 127 -9.03 11.26 11.29
N HIS A 128 -9.36 11.11 12.57
CA HIS A 128 -10.39 10.19 13.06
C HIS A 128 -11.76 10.44 12.38
N GLY A 129 -12.38 9.36 11.89
CA GLY A 129 -13.71 9.39 11.27
C GLY A 129 -13.73 9.82 9.81
N GLU A 130 -12.62 10.33 9.28
CA GLU A 130 -12.54 10.86 7.91
C GLU A 130 -11.77 9.95 6.95
N TRP A 131 -11.24 8.79 7.41
CA TRP A 131 -10.37 7.93 6.59
C TRP A 131 -11.05 7.24 5.41
N ALA A 132 -12.40 7.18 5.38
CA ALA A 132 -13.15 6.46 4.35
C ALA A 132 -12.72 4.99 4.17
N LEU A 133 -12.17 4.37 5.21
CA LEU A 133 -11.74 2.98 5.20
C LEU A 133 -12.90 2.04 5.58
N PRO A 134 -12.96 0.83 5.02
CA PRO A 134 -13.95 -0.16 5.44
C PRO A 134 -13.73 -0.55 6.91
N PRO A 135 -14.80 -0.69 7.72
CA PRO A 135 -14.67 -1.11 9.10
C PRO A 135 -14.24 -2.59 9.18
N LEU A 136 -13.34 -2.93 10.10
CA LEU A 136 -12.93 -4.31 10.38
C LEU A 136 -13.75 -4.92 11.53
N ASN A 137 -14.85 -5.58 11.17
CA ASN A 137 -15.79 -6.22 12.12
C ASN A 137 -15.30 -7.58 12.67
N GLY A 138 -14.03 -7.65 13.06
CA GLY A 138 -13.40 -8.86 13.60
C GLY A 138 -12.72 -9.73 12.55
N ILE A 139 -11.86 -10.63 13.02
CA ILE A 139 -11.24 -11.69 12.21
C ILE A 139 -11.68 -13.00 12.85
N THR A 140 -12.32 -13.87 12.08
CA THR A 140 -12.63 -15.23 12.53
C THR A 140 -11.72 -16.19 11.76
N SER A 141 -11.01 -17.05 12.49
CA SER A 141 -10.29 -18.18 11.91
C SER A 141 -10.89 -19.46 12.49
N THR A 142 -11.21 -20.42 11.61
CA THR A 142 -11.69 -21.73 12.04
C THR A 142 -10.55 -22.73 11.83
N PRO A 143 -10.05 -23.38 12.90
CA PRO A 143 -9.05 -24.43 12.76
C PRO A 143 -9.66 -25.60 11.99
N LEU A 144 -8.95 -26.09 10.98
CA LEU A 144 -9.29 -27.31 10.25
C LEU A 144 -8.60 -28.49 10.92
N LEU A 145 -9.39 -29.48 11.33
CA LEU A 145 -8.90 -30.77 11.81
C LEU A 145 -8.70 -31.69 10.61
N ARG A 146 -7.47 -32.16 10.41
CA ARG A 146 -7.15 -33.12 9.36
C ARG A 146 -7.47 -34.56 9.82
N PRO A 147 -7.64 -35.51 8.87
CA PRO A 147 -7.92 -36.91 9.21
C PRO A 147 -6.83 -37.60 10.04
N ASP A 148 -5.60 -37.08 10.03
CA ASP A 148 -4.46 -37.57 10.83
C ASP A 148 -4.46 -37.02 12.28
N GLY A 149 -5.49 -36.25 12.66
CA GLY A 149 -5.61 -35.62 13.97
C GLY A 149 -4.79 -34.34 14.14
N SER A 150 -4.08 -33.88 13.09
CA SER A 150 -3.35 -32.61 13.11
C SER A 150 -4.29 -31.41 12.91
N ILE A 151 -3.97 -30.29 13.55
CA ILE A 151 -4.73 -29.03 13.43
C ILE A 151 -3.98 -28.10 12.49
N PHE A 152 -4.67 -27.57 11.48
CA PHE A 152 -4.15 -26.52 10.60
C PHE A 152 -5.05 -25.28 10.65
N SER A 153 -4.47 -24.09 10.74
CA SER A 153 -5.22 -22.84 10.62
C SER A 153 -5.42 -22.53 9.14
N ALA A 154 -6.65 -22.61 8.62
CA ALA A 154 -6.94 -22.21 7.24
C ALA A 154 -6.74 -20.69 7.06
N ALA A 155 -6.24 -20.28 5.90
CA ALA A 155 -6.16 -18.88 5.52
C ALA A 155 -7.56 -18.26 5.56
N VAL A 156 -7.70 -17.14 6.27
CA VAL A 156 -8.96 -16.39 6.34
C VAL A 156 -9.24 -15.82 4.96
N ASN A 157 -10.33 -16.25 4.34
CA ASN A 157 -10.90 -15.54 3.21
C ASN A 157 -11.62 -14.32 3.79
N ALA A 158 -11.00 -13.14 3.72
CA ALA A 158 -11.66 -11.89 4.05
C ALA A 158 -12.74 -11.63 2.99
N GLY A 159 -13.87 -12.30 3.13
CA GLY A 159 -15.07 -12.01 2.37
C GLY A 159 -15.56 -10.63 2.80
N VAL A 160 -15.17 -9.60 2.06
CA VAL A 160 -15.82 -8.30 2.10
C VAL A 160 -17.26 -8.54 1.69
N ILE A 161 -18.18 -8.68 2.66
CA ILE A 161 -19.61 -8.59 2.39
C ILE A 161 -19.88 -7.12 2.09
N LEU A 162 -19.70 -6.76 0.82
CA LEU A 162 -20.08 -5.45 0.29
C LEU A 162 -21.62 -5.41 0.29
N HIS A 163 -22.22 -5.02 1.42
CA HIS A 163 -23.63 -4.62 1.44
C HIS A 163 -23.75 -3.31 0.65
N ARG A 164 -23.86 -3.44 -0.67
CA ARG A 164 -24.33 -2.37 -1.55
C ARG A 164 -25.80 -2.17 -1.21
N PHE A 165 -26.10 -1.21 -0.32
CA PHE A 165 -27.47 -0.79 -0.05
C PHE A 165 -28.07 -0.20 -1.34
N ALA A 166 -28.68 -1.05 -2.16
CA ALA A 166 -29.60 -0.62 -3.18
C ALA A 166 -30.91 -0.22 -2.48
N GLY A 167 -31.28 1.06 -2.62
CA GLY A 167 -32.46 1.64 -1.99
C GLY A 167 -33.73 0.84 -2.25
N VAL A 168 -34.22 0.16 -1.21
CA VAL A 168 -35.56 -0.42 -1.19
C VAL A 168 -36.54 0.70 -0.86
N LYS A 169 -37.22 1.20 -1.89
CA LYS A 169 -38.33 2.14 -1.76
C LYS A 169 -39.56 1.36 -1.28
N VAL A 170 -39.83 1.37 0.02
CA VAL A 170 -41.03 0.76 0.62
C VAL A 170 -42.25 1.56 0.16
N ARG A 171 -43.09 0.97 -0.71
CA ARG A 171 -44.41 1.52 -1.02
C ARG A 171 -45.38 1.08 0.08
N HIS A 172 -45.94 2.04 0.80
CA HIS A 172 -47.14 1.84 1.61
C HIS A 172 -48.31 1.55 0.66
N CYS A 173 -48.95 0.39 0.79
CA CYS A 173 -50.33 0.22 0.33
C CYS A 173 -51.25 0.64 1.48
N ARG A 174 -52.20 1.52 1.15
CA ARG A 174 -53.35 1.88 2.00
C ARG A 174 -54.31 0.72 2.10
#